data_AF-A0A7V3MYR8-F1
#
_entry.id   AF-A0A7V3MYR8-F1
#
_cell.length_a   1.000
_cell.length_b   1.000
_cell.length_c   1.000
_cell.angle_alpha   90.00
_cell.angle_beta   90.00
_cell.angle_gamma   90.00
#
_symmetry.space_group_name_H-M   'P 1'
#
loop_
_entity.id
_entity.type
_entity.pdbx_description
1 polymer ?
#
loop_
_entity_poly.entity_id
_entity_poly.type
_entity_poly.pdbx_seq_one_letter_code
_entity_poly.pdbx_strand_id
1 'polypeptide(L)' 'MAQAVDWMSLEQILTAHGPLSEDDLARRLQDAGTPNPDVLLDDFLDETDCPARQLVDDRWVWLPALLAGRVFTHRV' A
#
# COMPACT_ATOMS: atom_id res chain seq x y z
N MET A 1 9.79 17.95 10.55
CA MET A 1 8.63 17.30 11.20
C MET A 1 8.10 16.32 10.17
N ALA A 2 8.54 15.06 10.23
CA ALA A 2 7.93 14.01 9.41
C ALA A 2 6.50 13.88 9.94
N GLN A 3 5.53 14.33 9.14
CA GLN A 3 4.13 14.04 9.43
C GLN A 3 4.05 12.52 9.57
N ALA A 4 3.40 12.03 10.62
CA ALA A 4 3.16 10.61 10.80
C ALA A 4 2.54 10.12 9.50
N VAL A 5 3.32 9.35 8.73
CA VAL A 5 2.93 8.99 7.38
C VAL A 5 1.73 8.06 7.55
N ASP A 6 0.56 8.49 7.07
CA ASP A 6 -0.69 7.83 7.43
C ASP A 6 -0.88 6.56 6.60
N TRP A 7 -0.18 5.50 7.00
CA TRP A 7 -0.34 4.16 6.45
C TRP A 7 -1.77 3.66 6.53
N MET A 8 -2.63 4.25 7.39
CA MET A 8 -4.03 3.82 7.51
C MET A 8 -4.81 4.09 6.22
N SER A 9 -4.56 5.22 5.54
CA SER A 9 -5.20 5.50 4.24
C SER A 9 -4.78 4.47 3.19
N LEU A 10 -3.48 4.12 3.17
CA LEU A 10 -2.94 3.14 2.24
C LEU A 10 -3.49 1.73 2.51
N GLU A 11 -3.52 1.31 3.77
CA GLU A 11 -4.11 0.05 4.23
C GLU A 11 -5.57 -0.05 3.83
N GLN A 12 -6.38 0.98 4.12
CA GLN A 12 -7.81 0.98 3.82
C GLN A 12 -8.08 0.86 2.32
N ILE A 13 -7.35 1.62 1.49
CA ILE A 13 -7.53 1.61 0.04
C ILE A 13 -7.15 0.24 -0.54
N LEU A 14 -5.97 -0.28 -0.20
CA LEU A 14 -5.46 -1.54 -0.75
C LEU A 14 -6.23 -2.76 -0.20
N THR A 15 -6.73 -2.70 1.03
CA THR A 15 -7.58 -3.75 1.59
C THR A 15 -8.97 -3.74 0.96
N ALA A 16 -9.56 -2.56 0.70
CA ALA A 16 -10.90 -2.45 0.12
C ALA A 16 -10.94 -2.77 -1.38
N HIS A 17 -9.91 -2.38 -2.13
CA HIS A 17 -9.89 -2.49 -3.58
C HIS A 17 -9.00 -3.62 -4.11
N GLY A 18 -8.15 -4.19 -3.26
CA GLY A 18 -7.18 -5.20 -3.67
C GLY A 18 -6.00 -4.59 -4.43
N PRO A 19 -5.32 -5.36 -5.30
CA PRO A 19 -4.16 -4.90 -6.04
C PRO A 19 -4.49 -3.73 -6.99
N LEU A 20 -3.77 -2.61 -6.85
CA LEU A 20 -3.97 -1.39 -7.66
C LEU A 20 -2.67 -0.95 -8.32
N SER A 21 -2.74 -0.35 -9.52
CA SER A 21 -1.57 0.35 -10.07
C SER A 21 -1.23 1.57 -9.22
N GLU A 22 -0.01 2.07 -9.35
CA GLU A 22 0.43 3.29 -8.70
C GLU A 22 -0.46 4.50 -9.06
N ASP A 23 -0.79 4.67 -10.35
CA ASP A 23 -1.70 5.72 -10.82
C ASP A 23 -3.10 5.64 -10.17
N ASP A 24 -3.66 4.42 -10.07
CA ASP A 24 -4.97 4.21 -9.46
C ASP A 24 -4.93 4.44 -7.95
N LEU A 25 -3.81 4.10 -7.31
CA LEU A 25 -3.58 4.31 -5.91
C LEU A 25 -3.43 5.80 -5.58
N ALA A 26 -2.63 6.53 -6.36
CA ALA A 26 -2.42 7.97 -6.24
C ALA A 26 -3.74 8.73 -6.39
N ARG A 27 -4.52 8.39 -7.42
CA ARG A 27 -5.87 8.95 -7.64
C ARG A 27 -6.79 8.73 -6.45
N ARG A 28 -6.78 7.53 -5.86
CA ARG A 28 -7.64 7.21 -4.71
C ARG A 28 -7.18 7.88 -3.42
N LEU A 29 -5.88 8.03 -3.22
CA LEU A 29 -5.32 8.80 -2.11
C LEU A 29 -5.72 10.27 -2.24
N GLN A 30 -5.68 10.83 -3.46
CA GLN A 30 -6.15 12.18 -3.73
C GLN A 30 -7.64 12.35 -3.45
N ASP A 31 -8.48 11.41 -3.90
CA ASP A 31 -9.91 11.39 -3.62
C ASP A 31 -10.21 11.27 -2.11
N ALA A 32 -9.33 10.60 -1.36
CA ALA A 32 -9.40 10.50 0.10
C ALA A 32 -8.90 11.77 0.83
N GLY A 33 -8.44 12.79 0.10
CA GLY A 33 -7.96 14.06 0.66
C GLY A 33 -6.48 14.04 1.07
N THR A 34 -5.72 13.05 0.63
CA THR A 34 -4.28 12.94 0.91
C THR A 34 -3.51 13.99 0.09
N PRO A 35 -2.73 14.88 0.72
CA PRO A 35 -1.92 15.85 0.00
C PRO A 35 -0.70 15.18 -0.65
N ASN A 36 -0.42 15.52 -1.91
CA ASN A 36 0.73 15.03 -2.69
C ASN A 36 0.90 13.50 -2.64
N PRO A 37 -0.07 12.75 -3.18
CA PRO A 37 -0.04 11.28 -3.13
C PRO A 37 1.20 10.69 -3.81
N ASP A 38 1.69 11.28 -4.90
CA ASP A 38 2.85 10.77 -5.63
C ASP A 38 4.13 10.83 -4.78
N VAL A 39 4.34 11.94 -4.05
CA VAL A 39 5.50 12.11 -3.16
C VAL A 39 5.43 11.16 -1.97
N LEU A 40 4.23 10.96 -1.43
CA LEU A 40 4.02 10.00 -0.35
C LEU A 40 4.26 8.57 -0.81
N LEU A 41 3.82 8.23 -2.02
CA LEU A 41 4.10 6.93 -2.61
C LEU A 41 5.60 6.72 -2.71
N ASP A 42 6.35 7.62 -3.36
CA ASP A 42 7.82 7.54 -3.44
C ASP A 42 8.46 7.30 -2.05
N ASP A 43 8.05 8.05 -1.02
CA ASP A 43 8.55 7.88 0.35
C ASP A 43 8.18 6.49 0.95
N PHE A 44 6.97 5.99 0.71
CA PHE A 44 6.52 4.68 1.21
C PHE A 44 7.18 3.50 0.52
N LEU A 45 7.42 3.60 -0.80
CA LEU A 45 7.95 2.50 -1.59
C LEU A 45 9.40 2.17 -1.21
N ASP A 46 10.15 3.19 -0.79
CA ASP A 46 11.53 3.07 -0.32
C ASP A 46 11.63 2.62 1.15
N GLU A 47 10.55 2.70 1.93
CA GLU A 47 10.52 2.27 3.34
C GLU A 47 10.39 0.76 3.50
N THR A 48 11.39 0.15 4.13
CA THR A 48 11.40 -1.31 4.41
C THR A 48 10.27 -1.74 5.34
N ASP A 49 9.85 -0.85 6.25
CA ASP A 49 8.82 -1.10 7.27
C ASP A 49 7.38 -0.99 6.72
N CYS A 50 7.19 -0.43 5.52
CA CYS A 50 5.87 -0.34 4.90
C CYS A 50 5.33 -1.75 4.55
N PRO A 51 4.11 -2.15 4.99
CA PRO A 51 3.54 -3.45 4.64
C PRO A 51 3.05 -3.54 3.19
N ALA A 52 3.00 -2.43 2.45
CA ALA A 52 2.65 -2.46 1.04
C ALA A 52 3.81 -3.04 0.20
N ARG A 53 3.49 -3.85 -0.81
CA ARG A 53 4.47 -4.39 -1.76
C ARG A 53 3.97 -4.33 -3.19
N GLN A 54 4.91 -4.14 -4.12
CA GLN A 54 4.66 -4.27 -5.54
C GLN A 54 4.71 -5.74 -5.96
N LEU A 55 3.74 -6.14 -6.77
CA LEU A 55 3.70 -7.43 -7.45
C LEU A 55 4.49 -7.37 -8.76
N VAL A 56 4.72 -8.54 -9.36
CA VAL A 56 5.43 -8.68 -10.66
C VAL A 56 4.69 -8.06 -11.85
N ASP A 57 3.44 -7.66 -11.66
CA ASP A 57 2.59 -6.99 -12.65
C ASP A 57 2.37 -5.51 -12.33
N ASP A 58 3.30 -4.91 -11.58
CA ASP A 58 3.36 -3.50 -11.20
C ASP A 58 2.20 -3.01 -10.31
N ARG A 59 1.39 -3.92 -9.77
CA ARG A 59 0.31 -3.59 -8.83
C ARG A 59 0.75 -3.65 -7.38
N TRP A 60 0.32 -2.68 -6.60
CA TRP A 60 0.54 -2.56 -5.17
C TRP A 60 -0.51 -3.32 -4.37
N VAL A 61 -0.08 -4.00 -3.31
CA VAL A 61 -0.93 -4.76 -2.40
C VAL A 61 -0.59 -4.51 -0.94
N TRP A 62 -1.58 -4.56 -0.07
CA TRP A 62 -1.36 -4.67 1.36
C TRP A 62 -1.04 -6.13 1.71
N LEU A 63 0.23 -6.44 1.98
CA LEU A 63 0.65 -7.82 2.28
C LEU A 63 -0.21 -8.47 3.36
N PRO A 64 -0.45 -7.82 4.53
CA PRO A 64 -1.26 -8.42 5.59
C PRO A 64 -2.67 -8.84 5.13
N ALA A 65 -3.30 -8.07 4.22
CA ALA A 65 -4.62 -8.40 3.68
C ALA A 65 -4.58 -9.65 2.78
N LEU A 66 -3.48 -9.88 2.05
CA LEU A 66 -3.29 -11.12 1.27
C LEU A 66 -3.04 -12.34 2.18
N LEU A 67 -2.43 -12.11 3.34
CA LEU A 67 -2.18 -13.17 4.32
C LEU A 67 -3.41 -13.48 5.18
N ALA A 68 -4.36 -12.53 5.29
CA ALA A 68 -5.58 -12.71 6.06
C ALA A 68 -6.36 -13.92 5.52
N GLY A 69 -6.49 -14.97 6.35
CA GLY A 69 -7.15 -16.22 5.98
C GLY A 69 -6.26 -17.23 5.22
N ARG A 70 -4.96 -16.95 5.04
CA ARG A 70 -3.98 -17.88 4.51
C ARG A 70 -3.10 -18.43 5.63
N VAL A 71 -3.05 -19.76 5.74
CA VAL A 71 -2.07 -20.44 6.59
C VAL A 71 -0.81 -20.63 5.77
N PHE A 72 0.25 -19.88 6.08
CA PHE A 72 1.58 -20.18 5.55
C PHE A 72 2.07 -21.46 6.19
N THR A 73 2.05 -22.56 5.44
CA THR A 73 2.78 -23.76 5.83
C THR A 73 4.25 -23.51 5.54
N HIS A 74 5.00 -23.26 6.61
CA HIS A 74 6.43 -23.03 6.56
C HIS A 74 7.10 -24.23 5.87
N ARG A 75 7.71 -24.02 4.70
CA ARG A 75 8.59 -25.01 4.07
C ARG A 75 9.98 -24.37 3.96
N VAL A 76 10.82 -24.72 4.94
CA VAL A 76 12.27 -24.45 4.93
C VAL A 76 12.96 -25.48 4.07
#